data_AF-A0A7S1BTW3-F1
#
_entry.id   AF-A0A7S1BTW3-F1
#
_cell.length_a   1.000
_cell.length_b   1.000
_cell.length_c   1.000
_cell.angle_alpha   90.00
_cell.angle_beta   90.00
_cell.angle_gamma   90.00
#
_symmetry.space_group_name_H-M   'P 1'
#
loop_
_entity.id
_entity.type
_entity.pdbx_description
1 polymer ?
#
loop_
_entity_poly.entity_id
_entity_poly.type
_entity_poly.pdbx_seq_one_letter_code
_entity_poly.pdbx_strand_id
1 'polypeptide(L)'
;KIQELRTNKGGERKKKKIQELRTNKGGERKKKKIQELRTSITWQPNITDIAACLLVKDENRRLPEWLAYHYTVLPLRHLVVAVDPGSSMSPLSILQRWNNTSEMNISVWSDRDYTFFPLDSKLPLDLSETELGIRIHRTRQNHFISKCLSHHRDNGRQWVVLVDADEYILFNRHVKNENRALRHHACEEDFKVMETEQKLPMPPPYKQGTSDRNKLPAIGEKTIAQYLNEEQYNLPWYTHSCVLMPRVLVSDGVDEKQETINKDMPIGFNATHYETMKYRRHGNVNLRAGNKWGKVIIDVQRVPKKILRHPIGNIHRPLKTRCQKASPCFKKSLLRVNHYLPSLSEYMNKSDGRRSLDAYNEKIAHFNGKYARSDDNVRPWLQKFVDTVGKEGAHELITHLQAHKT
;
A
#
# COMPACT_ATOMS: atom_id res chain seq x y z
N LYS A 1 -4.48 -25.74 -20.38
CA LYS A 1 -4.79 -24.79 -21.49
C LYS A 1 -6.24 -24.81 -22.01
N ILE A 2 -6.76 -25.84 -22.68
CA ILE A 2 -8.17 -25.82 -23.18
C ILE A 2 -9.18 -25.94 -22.03
N GLN A 3 -8.90 -26.75 -21.00
CA GLN A 3 -9.71 -26.80 -19.77
C GLN A 3 -9.70 -25.46 -19.01
N GLU A 4 -8.55 -24.79 -18.88
CA GLU A 4 -8.46 -23.43 -18.27
C GLU A 4 -9.18 -22.35 -19.07
N LEU A 5 -9.21 -22.45 -20.41
CA LEU A 5 -9.96 -21.51 -21.25
C LEU A 5 -11.48 -21.74 -21.16
N ARG A 6 -11.92 -22.99 -20.97
CA ARG A 6 -13.33 -23.34 -20.77
C ARG A 6 -13.85 -22.87 -19.39
N THR A 7 -13.04 -22.97 -18.33
CA THR A 7 -13.41 -22.48 -16.99
C THR A 7 -13.52 -20.96 -16.94
N ASN A 8 -12.62 -20.22 -17.60
CA ASN A 8 -12.70 -18.75 -17.65
C ASN A 8 -13.92 -18.21 -18.40
N LYS A 9 -14.28 -18.81 -19.56
CA LYS A 9 -15.50 -18.41 -20.30
C LYS A 9 -16.79 -18.69 -19.52
N GLY A 10 -16.83 -19.80 -18.78
CA GLY A 10 -17.96 -20.15 -17.91
C GLY A 10 -18.12 -19.15 -16.76
N GLY A 11 -17.01 -18.74 -16.15
CA GLY A 11 -16.97 -17.68 -15.15
C GLY A 11 -17.54 -16.37 -15.68
N GLU A 12 -17.00 -15.83 -16.77
CA GLU A 12 -17.45 -14.54 -17.34
C GLU A 12 -18.94 -14.50 -17.70
N ARG A 13 -19.50 -15.58 -18.27
CA ARG A 13 -20.95 -15.67 -18.54
C ARG A 13 -21.78 -15.61 -17.25
N LYS A 14 -21.37 -16.31 -16.19
CA LYS A 14 -22.05 -16.24 -14.88
C LYS A 14 -21.92 -14.86 -14.25
N LYS A 15 -20.76 -14.20 -14.38
CA LYS A 15 -20.53 -12.82 -13.90
C LYS A 15 -21.47 -11.82 -14.57
N LYS A 16 -21.59 -11.89 -15.91
CA LYS A 16 -22.50 -11.03 -16.69
C LYS A 16 -23.96 -11.21 -16.24
N LYS A 17 -24.38 -12.46 -16.01
CA LYS A 17 -25.70 -12.81 -15.49
C LYS A 17 -25.98 -12.26 -14.09
N ILE A 18 -24.99 -12.25 -13.18
CA ILE A 18 -25.12 -11.60 -11.85
C ILE A 18 -25.35 -10.09 -11.99
N GLN A 19 -24.64 -9.44 -12.91
CA GLN A 19 -24.75 -7.99 -13.11
C GLN A 19 -26.08 -7.57 -13.73
N GLU A 20 -26.58 -8.31 -14.72
CA GLU A 20 -27.95 -8.18 -15.24
C GLU A 20 -29.00 -8.43 -14.15
N LEU A 21 -28.73 -9.38 -13.26
CA LEU A 21 -29.56 -9.61 -12.07
C LEU A 21 -29.38 -8.56 -10.97
N ARG A 22 -28.56 -7.51 -11.12
CA ARG A 22 -28.54 -6.38 -10.17
C ARG A 22 -29.32 -5.17 -10.66
N THR A 23 -29.49 -4.99 -11.96
CA THR A 23 -30.14 -3.81 -12.55
C THR A 23 -31.67 -3.89 -12.58
N ASN A 24 -32.27 -5.09 -12.68
CA ASN A 24 -33.73 -5.22 -12.60
C ASN A 24 -34.29 -5.10 -11.16
N LYS A 25 -35.36 -4.34 -10.93
CA LYS A 25 -36.08 -4.33 -9.65
C LYS A 25 -36.84 -5.66 -9.49
N GLY A 26 -36.33 -6.59 -8.67
CA GLY A 26 -36.96 -7.90 -8.45
C GLY A 26 -36.64 -8.49 -7.07
N GLY A 27 -37.65 -9.08 -6.43
CA GLY A 27 -37.68 -9.53 -5.03
C GLY A 27 -36.80 -10.75 -4.67
N GLU A 28 -37.06 -11.36 -3.51
CA GLU A 28 -36.22 -12.38 -2.82
C GLU A 28 -35.72 -13.53 -3.69
N ARG A 29 -36.53 -13.99 -4.66
CA ARG A 29 -36.15 -15.05 -5.62
C ARG A 29 -34.90 -14.69 -6.43
N LYS A 30 -34.64 -13.41 -6.65
CA LYS A 30 -33.45 -12.87 -7.32
C LYS A 30 -32.21 -12.91 -6.43
N LYS A 31 -32.35 -12.55 -5.15
CA LYS A 31 -31.27 -12.64 -4.15
C LYS A 31 -30.78 -14.08 -4.05
N LYS A 32 -31.71 -15.05 -4.02
CA LYS A 32 -31.40 -16.48 -4.02
C LYS A 32 -30.64 -16.93 -5.29
N LYS A 33 -31.07 -16.51 -6.48
CA LYS A 33 -30.40 -16.85 -7.75
C LYS A 33 -29.01 -16.20 -7.92
N ILE A 34 -28.82 -14.99 -7.40
CA ILE A 34 -27.50 -14.35 -7.32
C ILE A 34 -26.59 -15.14 -6.35
N GLN A 35 -27.14 -15.58 -5.21
CA GLN A 35 -26.40 -16.38 -4.24
C GLN A 35 -25.99 -17.74 -4.80
N GLU A 36 -26.88 -18.43 -5.52
CA GLU A 36 -26.59 -19.69 -6.22
C GLU A 36 -25.55 -19.52 -7.35
N LEU A 37 -25.62 -18.42 -8.10
CA LEU A 37 -24.60 -18.12 -9.12
C LEU A 37 -23.23 -17.84 -8.48
N ARG A 38 -23.20 -17.15 -7.34
CA ARG A 38 -21.97 -16.91 -6.55
C ARG A 38 -21.37 -18.21 -6.03
N THR A 39 -22.17 -19.09 -5.43
CA THR A 39 -21.70 -20.40 -4.94
C THR A 39 -21.23 -21.33 -6.05
N SER A 40 -21.73 -21.17 -7.29
CA SER A 40 -21.27 -21.95 -8.44
C SER A 40 -19.98 -21.41 -9.12
N ILE A 41 -19.39 -20.33 -8.60
CA ILE A 41 -18.07 -19.80 -8.99
C ILE A 41 -17.07 -20.21 -7.88
N THR A 42 -16.89 -21.51 -7.69
CA THR A 42 -16.02 -22.13 -6.67
C THR A 42 -14.55 -22.19 -7.10
N TRP A 43 -14.00 -21.06 -7.53
CA TRP A 43 -12.55 -20.91 -7.73
C TRP A 43 -12.11 -19.51 -7.29
N GLN A 44 -12.25 -19.26 -6.00
CA GLN A 44 -11.52 -18.20 -5.32
C GLN A 44 -10.90 -18.86 -4.09
N PRO A 45 -9.57 -19.01 -4.02
CA PRO A 45 -8.92 -19.43 -2.79
C PRO A 45 -9.32 -18.44 -1.69
N ASN A 46 -9.60 -18.94 -0.48
CA ASN A 46 -9.71 -18.07 0.68
C ASN A 46 -8.44 -17.22 0.73
N ILE A 47 -8.58 -15.90 0.71
CA ILE A 47 -7.43 -14.99 0.77
C ILE A 47 -6.83 -15.13 2.17
N THR A 48 -5.82 -15.98 2.31
CA THR A 48 -5.14 -16.25 3.58
C THR A 48 -3.90 -15.38 3.76
N ASP A 49 -3.26 -15.00 2.65
CA ASP A 49 -2.04 -14.19 2.67
C ASP A 49 -2.06 -13.06 1.63
N ILE A 50 -1.23 -12.05 1.91
CA ILE A 50 -0.92 -10.96 0.99
C ILE A 50 0.59 -11.01 0.71
N ALA A 51 0.96 -10.61 -0.51
CA ALA A 51 2.34 -10.47 -0.95
C ALA A 51 2.73 -9.00 -1.13
N ALA A 52 4.02 -8.69 -1.16
CA ALA A 52 4.52 -7.33 -1.40
C ALA A 52 5.78 -7.30 -2.28
N CYS A 53 6.00 -6.14 -2.91
CA CYS A 53 7.23 -5.78 -3.59
C CYS A 53 7.79 -4.52 -2.93
N LEU A 54 9.00 -4.60 -2.37
CA LEU A 54 9.63 -3.50 -1.66
C LEU A 54 11.01 -3.19 -2.26
N LEU A 55 11.27 -1.93 -2.61
CA LEU A 55 12.61 -1.45 -2.98
C LEU A 55 13.13 -0.60 -1.82
N VAL A 56 14.29 -0.95 -1.28
CA VAL A 56 14.90 -0.26 -0.14
C VAL A 56 16.25 0.36 -0.52
N LYS A 57 16.52 1.55 0.02
CA LYS A 57 17.79 2.26 0.10
C LYS A 57 17.95 2.88 1.50
N ASP A 58 18.66 2.18 2.38
CA ASP A 58 18.98 2.64 3.74
C ASP A 58 17.75 2.82 4.66
N GLU A 59 16.75 1.94 4.57
CA GLU A 59 15.59 1.88 5.48
C GLU A 59 15.74 0.92 6.66
N ASN A 60 16.95 0.49 7.01
CA ASN A 60 17.21 -0.41 8.13
C ASN A 60 16.55 0.03 9.45
N ARG A 61 16.40 1.36 9.68
CA ARG A 61 15.74 1.91 10.87
C ARG A 61 14.21 1.74 10.86
N ARG A 62 13.57 1.68 9.69
CA ARG A 62 12.10 1.58 9.58
C ARG A 62 11.63 0.16 9.27
N LEU A 63 12.50 -0.61 8.62
CA LEU A 63 12.17 -1.92 8.08
C LEU A 63 11.63 -2.92 9.13
N PRO A 64 12.16 -3.02 10.36
CA PRO A 64 11.59 -3.93 11.37
C PRO A 64 10.15 -3.60 11.76
N GLU A 65 9.86 -2.30 11.99
CA GLU A 65 8.49 -1.84 12.27
C GLU A 65 7.57 -2.09 11.07
N TRP A 66 8.05 -1.79 9.86
CA TRP A 66 7.28 -2.02 8.63
C TRP A 66 6.92 -3.49 8.44
N LEU A 67 7.87 -4.40 8.68
CA LEU A 67 7.65 -5.85 8.58
C LEU A 67 6.65 -6.32 9.63
N ALA A 68 6.82 -5.93 10.90
CA ALA A 68 5.91 -6.32 11.98
C ALA A 68 4.48 -5.81 11.78
N TYR A 69 4.36 -4.57 11.33
CA TYR A 69 3.06 -3.98 11.01
C TYR A 69 2.34 -4.77 9.93
N HIS A 70 2.99 -4.98 8.78
CA HIS A 70 2.33 -5.62 7.64
C HIS A 70 2.17 -7.14 7.83
N TYR A 71 3.04 -7.79 8.60
CA TYR A 71 2.85 -9.17 9.06
C TYR A 71 1.54 -9.34 9.84
N THR A 72 1.18 -8.32 10.64
CA THR A 72 0.00 -8.32 11.51
C THR A 72 -1.27 -7.86 10.79
N VAL A 73 -1.18 -6.76 10.03
CA VAL A 73 -2.34 -6.08 9.45
C VAL A 73 -2.73 -6.67 8.09
N LEU A 74 -1.77 -7.12 7.28
CA LEU A 74 -2.01 -7.63 5.92
C LEU A 74 -2.06 -9.16 5.78
N PRO A 75 -1.92 -9.93 6.85
CA PRO A 75 -1.01 -11.10 6.88
C PRO A 75 -0.02 -11.17 5.71
N LEU A 76 0.99 -10.30 5.75
CA LEU A 76 2.09 -10.38 4.79
C LEU A 76 2.89 -11.67 5.02
N ARG A 77 2.95 -12.54 4.00
CA ARG A 77 3.70 -13.81 4.06
C ARG A 77 4.70 -13.99 2.93
N HIS A 78 4.60 -13.23 1.85
CA HIS A 78 5.50 -13.33 0.70
C HIS A 78 6.03 -11.95 0.34
N LEU A 79 7.32 -11.75 0.50
CA LEU A 79 7.96 -10.45 0.28
C LEU A 79 9.14 -10.62 -0.66
N VAL A 80 9.19 -9.80 -1.71
CA VAL A 80 10.41 -9.62 -2.50
C VAL A 80 10.97 -8.24 -2.17
N VAL A 81 12.22 -8.20 -1.74
CA VAL A 81 12.95 -6.96 -1.40
C VAL A 81 14.07 -6.76 -2.41
N ALA A 82 13.97 -5.71 -3.24
CA ALA A 82 15.12 -5.22 -3.99
C ALA A 82 15.94 -4.27 -3.13
N VAL A 83 17.26 -4.49 -3.06
CA VAL A 83 18.20 -3.59 -2.37
C VAL A 83 18.85 -2.69 -3.40
N ASP A 84 18.69 -1.37 -3.23
CA ASP A 84 19.32 -0.40 -4.12
C ASP A 84 20.86 -0.52 -4.00
N PRO A 85 21.61 -0.63 -5.10
CA PRO A 85 23.07 -0.71 -5.06
C PRO A 85 23.76 0.47 -4.39
N GLY A 86 23.10 1.63 -4.34
CA GLY A 86 23.59 2.81 -3.63
C GLY A 86 23.26 2.84 -2.14
N SER A 87 22.83 1.72 -1.55
CA SER A 87 22.59 1.60 -0.11
C SER A 87 23.93 1.57 0.66
N SER A 88 24.05 2.40 1.68
CA SER A 88 25.16 2.40 2.63
C SER A 88 25.03 1.31 3.70
N MET A 89 23.82 0.78 3.92
CA MET A 89 23.54 -0.27 4.89
C MET A 89 22.86 -1.48 4.24
N SER A 90 23.27 -2.68 4.63
CA SER A 90 22.61 -3.93 4.19
C SER A 90 21.41 -4.26 5.08
N PRO A 91 20.21 -4.51 4.54
CA PRO A 91 19.05 -4.95 5.32
C PRO A 91 19.07 -6.46 5.62
N LEU A 92 20.08 -7.21 5.16
CA LEU A 92 20.05 -8.67 5.11
C LEU A 92 19.85 -9.32 6.49
N SER A 93 20.50 -8.81 7.55
CA SER A 93 20.35 -9.37 8.91
C SER A 93 18.94 -9.18 9.49
N ILE A 94 18.22 -8.13 9.08
CA ILE A 94 16.82 -7.91 9.44
C ILE A 94 15.97 -8.92 8.67
N LEU A 95 16.15 -9.00 7.36
CA LEU A 95 15.34 -9.85 6.48
C LEU A 95 15.52 -11.35 6.79
N GLN A 96 16.76 -11.81 7.03
CA GLN A 96 17.05 -13.20 7.39
C GLN A 96 16.42 -13.59 8.72
N ARG A 97 16.44 -12.71 9.72
CA ARG A 97 15.78 -12.96 11.00
C ARG A 97 14.30 -13.22 10.80
N TRP A 98 13.60 -12.32 10.11
CA TRP A 98 12.19 -12.50 9.80
C TRP A 98 11.92 -13.78 9.00
N ASN A 99 12.77 -14.10 8.03
CA ASN A 99 12.64 -15.32 7.23
C ASN A 99 12.87 -16.61 8.04
N ASN A 100 13.66 -16.55 9.12
CA ASN A 100 14.02 -17.71 9.95
C ASN A 100 13.08 -17.91 11.14
N THR A 101 12.54 -16.83 11.71
CA THR A 101 11.79 -16.88 12.98
C THR A 101 10.29 -16.62 12.82
N SER A 102 9.84 -16.22 11.63
CA SER A 102 8.43 -16.01 11.32
C SER A 102 7.98 -16.88 10.14
N GLU A 103 6.68 -16.87 9.85
CA GLU A 103 6.09 -17.54 8.68
C GLU A 103 6.31 -16.78 7.35
N MET A 104 7.14 -15.74 7.33
CA MET A 104 7.40 -14.96 6.12
C MET A 104 8.41 -15.65 5.21
N ASN A 105 8.09 -15.72 3.92
CA ASN A 105 9.02 -16.06 2.85
C ASN A 105 9.54 -14.77 2.21
N ILE A 106 10.82 -14.46 2.45
CA ILE A 106 11.45 -13.23 1.98
C ILE A 106 12.55 -13.56 0.96
N SER A 107 12.38 -13.06 -0.27
CA SER A 107 13.39 -13.11 -1.32
C SER A 107 14.11 -11.77 -1.45
N VAL A 108 15.43 -11.77 -1.35
CA VAL A 108 16.26 -10.56 -1.53
C VAL A 108 16.80 -10.54 -2.95
N TRP A 109 16.54 -9.46 -3.68
CA TRP A 109 16.93 -9.26 -5.07
C TRP A 109 17.93 -8.10 -5.20
N SER A 110 18.77 -8.22 -6.21
CA SER A 110 19.69 -7.22 -6.73
C SER A 110 19.22 -6.73 -8.12
N ASP A 111 19.87 -5.72 -8.69
CA ASP A 111 19.59 -5.26 -10.05
C ASP A 111 19.65 -6.41 -11.09
N ARG A 112 20.48 -7.44 -10.87
CA ARG A 112 20.63 -8.59 -11.79
C ARG A 112 19.38 -9.46 -11.88
N ASP A 113 18.51 -9.43 -10.87
CA ASP A 113 17.33 -10.29 -10.80
C ASP A 113 16.15 -9.76 -11.63
N TYR A 114 16.14 -8.45 -11.92
CA TYR A 114 15.04 -7.77 -12.61
C TYR A 114 15.46 -6.84 -13.76
N THR A 115 16.76 -6.66 -14.00
CA THR A 115 17.28 -5.93 -15.16
C THR A 115 18.11 -6.87 -16.06
N PHE A 116 18.14 -6.57 -17.36
CA PHE A 116 18.94 -7.32 -18.35
C PHE A 116 20.18 -6.55 -18.83
N PHE A 117 20.34 -5.31 -18.38
CA PHE A 117 21.40 -4.39 -18.83
C PHE A 117 21.75 -3.42 -17.70
N PRO A 118 22.98 -2.88 -17.69
CA PRO A 118 23.36 -1.80 -16.80
C PRO A 118 22.41 -0.60 -16.98
N LEU A 119 21.78 -0.13 -15.91
CA LEU A 119 20.74 0.92 -15.97
C LEU A 119 21.28 2.29 -16.40
N ASP A 120 22.57 2.52 -16.23
CA ASP A 120 23.34 3.70 -16.60
C ASP A 120 23.62 3.79 -18.11
N SER A 121 23.79 2.64 -18.78
CA SER A 121 24.22 2.56 -20.20
C SER A 121 23.31 3.25 -21.22
N LYS A 122 22.11 3.69 -20.84
CA LYS A 122 21.11 4.31 -21.73
C LYS A 122 20.73 5.74 -21.36
N LEU A 123 21.40 6.34 -20.37
CA LEU A 123 21.03 7.67 -19.90
C LEU A 123 21.87 8.75 -20.60
N PRO A 124 21.28 9.91 -20.94
CA PRO A 124 22.02 11.05 -21.50
C PRO A 124 23.17 11.48 -20.59
N LEU A 125 24.31 11.82 -21.19
CA LEU A 125 25.53 12.23 -20.47
C LEU A 125 25.45 13.65 -19.86
N ASP A 126 24.45 14.45 -20.23
CA ASP A 126 24.30 15.86 -19.88
C ASP A 126 23.46 16.11 -18.61
N LEU A 127 23.09 15.06 -17.87
CA LEU A 127 22.27 15.18 -16.67
C LEU A 127 23.11 15.53 -15.45
N SER A 128 22.57 16.38 -14.58
CA SER A 128 23.13 16.54 -13.23
C SER A 128 23.11 15.20 -12.48
N GLU A 129 24.04 15.02 -11.54
CA GLU A 129 24.11 13.79 -10.72
C GLU A 129 22.78 13.48 -10.03
N THR A 130 22.09 14.52 -9.52
CA THR A 130 20.76 14.41 -8.91
C THR A 130 19.71 13.90 -9.90
N GLU A 131 19.64 14.48 -11.11
CA GLU A 131 18.68 14.05 -12.13
C GLU A 131 18.96 12.63 -12.62
N LEU A 132 20.23 12.30 -12.80
CA LEU A 132 20.68 10.96 -13.16
C LEU A 132 20.26 9.95 -12.08
N GLY A 133 20.54 10.24 -10.81
CA GLY A 133 20.14 9.40 -9.68
C GLY A 133 18.62 9.19 -9.61
N ILE A 134 17.82 10.24 -9.83
CA ILE A 134 16.35 10.14 -9.88
C ILE A 134 15.88 9.25 -11.04
N ARG A 135 16.47 9.40 -12.24
CA ARG A 135 16.10 8.58 -13.41
C ARG A 135 16.48 7.11 -13.23
N ILE A 136 17.68 6.83 -12.71
CA ILE A 136 18.13 5.48 -12.39
C ILE A 136 17.18 4.85 -11.37
N HIS A 137 16.88 5.54 -10.28
CA HIS A 137 15.97 5.03 -9.25
C HIS A 137 14.57 4.73 -9.79
N ARG A 138 13.98 5.63 -10.61
CA ARG A 138 12.68 5.39 -11.24
C ARG A 138 12.69 4.20 -12.19
N THR A 139 13.76 4.06 -12.98
CA THR A 139 13.93 2.95 -13.92
C THR A 139 14.04 1.63 -13.16
N ARG A 140 14.87 1.59 -12.10
CA ARG A 140 14.99 0.46 -11.18
C ARG A 140 13.64 0.06 -10.62
N GLN A 141 12.90 1.01 -10.05
CA GLN A 141 11.59 0.78 -9.46
C GLN A 141 10.59 0.19 -10.47
N ASN A 142 10.58 0.72 -11.70
CA ASN A 142 9.70 0.25 -12.77
C ASN A 142 10.01 -1.18 -13.24
N HIS A 143 11.30 -1.52 -13.40
CA HIS A 143 11.72 -2.86 -13.77
C HIS A 143 11.47 -3.87 -12.63
N PHE A 144 11.89 -3.52 -11.42
CA PHE A 144 11.68 -4.32 -10.22
C PHE A 144 10.21 -4.68 -10.00
N ILE A 145 9.33 -3.67 -9.98
CA ILE A 145 7.90 -3.91 -9.72
C ILE A 145 7.30 -4.82 -10.80
N SER A 146 7.62 -4.60 -12.08
CA SER A 146 7.13 -5.48 -13.15
C SER A 146 7.53 -6.93 -12.93
N LYS A 147 8.81 -7.18 -12.64
CA LYS A 147 9.35 -8.52 -12.43
C LYS A 147 8.77 -9.15 -11.16
N CYS A 148 8.68 -8.40 -10.07
CA CYS A 148 8.12 -8.86 -8.80
C CYS A 148 6.64 -9.23 -8.93
N LEU A 149 5.81 -8.42 -9.62
CA LEU A 149 4.42 -8.75 -9.89
C LEU A 149 4.28 -10.03 -10.73
N SER A 150 5.16 -10.24 -11.73
CA SER A 150 5.19 -11.49 -12.48
C SER A 150 5.57 -12.68 -11.60
N HIS A 151 6.61 -12.53 -10.77
CA HIS A 151 7.06 -13.56 -9.85
C HIS A 151 5.95 -14.01 -8.89
N HIS A 152 5.28 -13.07 -8.23
CA HIS A 152 4.16 -13.40 -7.33
C HIS A 152 3.02 -14.08 -8.06
N ARG A 153 2.72 -13.63 -9.29
CA ARG A 153 1.70 -14.26 -10.13
C ARG A 153 2.04 -15.69 -10.52
N ASP A 154 3.29 -15.93 -10.90
CA ASP A 154 3.79 -17.25 -11.29
C ASP A 154 3.89 -18.21 -10.09
N ASN A 155 4.05 -17.67 -8.88
CA ASN A 155 3.99 -18.42 -7.61
C ASN A 155 2.57 -18.48 -6.99
N GLY A 156 1.53 -18.27 -7.79
CA GLY A 156 0.14 -18.46 -7.35
C GLY A 156 -0.40 -17.43 -6.35
N ARG A 157 0.31 -16.32 -6.12
CA ARG A 157 -0.16 -15.26 -5.22
C ARG A 157 -1.26 -14.44 -5.87
N GLN A 158 -2.26 -14.03 -5.08
CA GLN A 158 -3.38 -13.24 -5.58
C GLN A 158 -3.14 -11.74 -5.40
N TRP A 159 -3.06 -11.27 -4.16
CA TRP A 159 -2.97 -9.84 -3.86
C TRP A 159 -1.53 -9.43 -3.56
N VAL A 160 -1.04 -8.42 -4.28
CA VAL A 160 0.29 -7.83 -4.10
C VAL A 160 0.15 -6.35 -3.77
N VAL A 161 0.73 -5.90 -2.66
CA VAL A 161 0.79 -4.48 -2.28
C VAL A 161 2.07 -3.81 -2.77
N LEU A 162 1.94 -2.55 -3.19
CA LEU A 162 3.06 -1.70 -3.60
C LEU A 162 3.07 -0.44 -2.72
N VAL A 163 3.74 -0.52 -1.57
CA VAL A 163 3.94 0.58 -0.63
C VAL A 163 5.43 0.68 -0.28
N ASP A 164 5.87 1.88 0.09
CA ASP A 164 7.26 2.14 0.46
C ASP A 164 7.50 1.78 1.95
N ALA A 165 8.76 1.71 2.39
CA ALA A 165 9.11 1.32 3.76
C ALA A 165 8.73 2.36 4.83
N ASP A 166 8.25 3.53 4.42
CA ASP A 166 7.71 4.59 5.29
C ASP A 166 6.20 4.75 5.16
N GLU A 167 5.53 3.71 4.67
CA GLU A 167 4.13 3.71 4.34
C GLU A 167 3.40 2.51 4.93
N TYR A 168 2.26 2.79 5.58
CA TYR A 168 1.50 1.81 6.33
C TYR A 168 0.04 1.79 5.86
N ILE A 169 -0.48 0.60 5.52
CA ILE A 169 -1.83 0.44 4.98
C ILE A 169 -2.87 0.30 6.11
N LEU A 170 -3.94 1.10 6.06
CA LEU A 170 -5.02 1.05 7.03
C LEU A 170 -6.39 0.97 6.36
N PHE A 171 -7.38 0.54 7.15
CA PHE A 171 -8.76 0.86 6.85
C PHE A 171 -8.96 2.39 6.89
N ASN A 172 -9.61 2.92 5.85
CA ASN A 172 -9.92 4.32 5.76
C ASN A 172 -11.24 4.62 6.48
N ARG A 173 -11.26 4.47 7.81
CA ARG A 173 -12.46 4.66 8.63
C ARG A 173 -12.91 6.12 8.57
N HIS A 174 -14.22 6.35 8.69
CA HIS A 174 -14.76 7.70 8.79
C HIS A 174 -14.43 8.27 10.18
N VAL A 175 -13.87 9.48 10.23
CA VAL A 175 -13.54 10.15 11.48
C VAL A 175 -14.65 11.16 11.82
N LYS A 176 -15.09 11.20 13.08
CA LYS A 176 -16.06 12.23 13.53
C LYS A 176 -15.49 13.62 13.20
N ASN A 177 -16.32 14.49 12.63
CA ASN A 177 -15.96 15.84 12.15
C ASN A 177 -15.14 15.93 10.86
N GLU A 178 -14.94 14.84 10.11
CA GLU A 178 -14.35 14.91 8.75
C GLU A 178 -15.18 15.89 7.89
N ASN A 179 -16.52 15.77 7.93
CA ASN A 179 -17.46 16.49 7.05
C ASN A 179 -17.38 18.02 7.05
N ARG A 180 -16.84 18.66 8.10
CA ARG A 180 -16.74 20.12 8.18
C ARG A 180 -15.56 20.68 7.39
N ALA A 181 -14.46 19.93 7.29
CA ALA A 181 -13.28 20.28 6.49
C ALA A 181 -13.42 19.91 5.00
N LEU A 182 -14.39 19.05 4.71
CA LEU A 182 -14.53 18.29 3.47
C LEU A 182 -15.44 18.93 2.40
N ARG A 183 -15.98 20.14 2.61
CA ARG A 183 -16.93 20.79 1.66
C ARG A 183 -16.26 21.30 0.37
N HIS A 184 -14.93 21.31 0.26
CA HIS A 184 -14.26 21.75 -0.96
C HIS A 184 -14.09 20.62 -1.99
N HIS A 185 -14.44 20.93 -3.24
CA HIS A 185 -14.55 20.12 -4.47
C HIS A 185 -13.25 19.43 -4.97
N ALA A 186 -12.21 19.29 -4.15
CA ALA A 186 -10.89 18.83 -4.61
C ALA A 186 -10.91 17.44 -5.28
N CYS A 187 -11.81 16.54 -4.88
CA CYS A 187 -11.94 15.23 -5.54
C CYS A 187 -12.59 15.27 -6.94
N GLU A 188 -13.23 16.37 -7.36
CA GLU A 188 -13.95 16.46 -8.63
C GLU A 188 -13.23 17.35 -9.64
N GLU A 189 -12.55 18.41 -9.19
CA GLU A 189 -11.84 19.33 -10.10
C GLU A 189 -10.57 18.71 -10.70
N ASP A 190 -9.82 17.91 -9.93
CA ASP A 190 -8.67 17.14 -10.43
C ASP A 190 -9.09 16.13 -11.53
N PHE A 191 -10.36 15.70 -11.56
CA PHE A 191 -10.85 14.81 -12.61
C PHE A 191 -11.05 15.54 -13.93
N LYS A 192 -11.54 16.79 -13.92
CA LYS A 192 -11.86 17.56 -15.12
C LYS A 192 -10.59 17.93 -15.91
N VAL A 193 -9.53 18.37 -15.22
CA VAL A 193 -8.26 18.75 -15.87
C VAL A 193 -7.54 17.56 -16.52
N MET A 194 -7.77 16.34 -16.03
CA MET A 194 -7.12 15.13 -16.53
C MET A 194 -7.97 14.30 -17.51
N GLU A 195 -9.22 14.69 -17.80
CA GLU A 195 -10.09 13.97 -18.73
C GLU A 195 -9.79 14.30 -20.19
N THR A 196 -9.21 15.48 -20.44
CA THR A 196 -8.80 15.94 -21.78
C THR A 196 -7.65 15.15 -22.40
N GLU A 197 -6.85 14.40 -21.62
CA GLU A 197 -5.63 13.74 -22.11
C GLU A 197 -5.77 12.23 -22.44
N GLN A 198 -6.91 11.56 -22.18
CA GLN A 198 -7.03 10.10 -22.42
C GLN A 198 -8.35 9.68 -23.07
N LYS A 199 -8.30 9.35 -24.37
CA LYS A 199 -9.42 8.78 -25.17
C LYS A 199 -9.81 7.32 -24.85
N LEU A 200 -9.20 6.68 -23.84
CA LEU A 200 -9.51 5.28 -23.52
C LEU A 200 -10.76 5.20 -22.63
N PRO A 201 -11.71 4.29 -22.90
CA PRO A 201 -12.88 4.11 -22.06
C PRO A 201 -12.42 3.65 -20.67
N MET A 202 -12.48 4.57 -19.69
CA MET A 202 -12.23 4.23 -18.30
C MET A 202 -13.40 3.40 -17.76
N PRO A 203 -13.16 2.45 -16.83
CA PRO A 203 -14.25 1.86 -16.08
C PRO A 203 -15.06 2.97 -15.40
N PRO A 204 -16.40 2.87 -15.36
CA PRO A 204 -17.25 3.92 -14.81
C PRO A 204 -16.82 4.24 -13.37
N PRO A 205 -16.77 5.54 -13.00
CA PRO A 205 -16.34 5.95 -11.67
C PRO A 205 -17.25 5.30 -10.63
N TYR A 206 -16.62 4.69 -9.64
CA TYR A 206 -17.35 4.01 -8.59
C TYR A 206 -18.09 5.04 -7.72
N LYS A 207 -19.43 4.99 -7.71
CA LYS A 207 -20.25 5.68 -6.72
C LYS A 207 -20.25 4.86 -5.42
N GLN A 208 -19.13 4.83 -4.71
CA GLN A 208 -19.09 4.27 -3.37
C GLN A 208 -19.80 5.24 -2.43
N GLY A 209 -20.83 4.77 -1.73
CA GLY A 209 -21.48 5.55 -0.69
C GLY A 209 -20.51 5.77 0.46
N THR A 210 -20.44 6.99 0.99
CA THR A 210 -19.72 7.30 2.23
C THR A 210 -20.18 6.43 3.42
N SER A 211 -21.36 5.82 3.33
CA SER A 211 -21.93 4.87 4.29
C SER A 211 -21.01 3.71 4.63
N ASP A 212 -20.15 3.29 3.71
CA ASP A 212 -19.39 2.05 3.87
C ASP A 212 -18.17 2.22 4.77
N ARG A 213 -17.60 3.44 4.83
CA ARG A 213 -16.46 3.76 5.71
C ARG A 213 -16.79 3.71 7.20
N ASN A 214 -18.05 3.89 7.56
CA ASN A 214 -18.52 3.79 8.96
C ASN A 214 -18.54 2.36 9.47
N LYS A 215 -18.55 1.37 8.56
CA LYS A 215 -18.60 -0.06 8.88
C LYS A 215 -17.24 -0.72 8.82
N LEU A 216 -16.20 0.05 8.50
CA LEU A 216 -14.84 -0.48 8.42
C LEU A 216 -14.33 -0.85 9.82
N PRO A 217 -13.72 -2.04 9.96
CA PRO A 217 -13.20 -2.49 11.24
C PRO A 217 -12.03 -1.60 11.69
N ALA A 218 -11.79 -1.58 12.99
CA ALA A 218 -10.55 -1.05 13.53
C ALA A 218 -9.38 -1.97 13.18
N ILE A 219 -8.16 -1.43 13.17
CA ILE A 219 -6.95 -2.26 13.17
C ILE A 219 -6.97 -3.15 14.43
N GLY A 220 -6.60 -4.41 14.28
CA GLY A 220 -6.63 -5.42 15.35
C GLY A 220 -7.90 -6.26 15.40
N GLU A 221 -9.06 -5.73 14.97
CA GLU A 221 -10.32 -6.49 14.91
C GLU A 221 -10.32 -7.49 13.75
N LYS A 222 -9.79 -7.06 12.60
CA LYS A 222 -9.76 -7.84 11.36
C LYS A 222 -8.53 -7.48 10.55
N THR A 223 -7.96 -8.47 9.88
CA THR A 223 -6.88 -8.21 8.93
C THR A 223 -7.44 -7.71 7.60
N ILE A 224 -6.61 -7.03 6.80
CA ILE A 224 -7.03 -6.58 5.47
C ILE A 224 -7.34 -7.80 4.58
N ALA A 225 -6.59 -8.90 4.68
CA ALA A 225 -6.88 -10.12 3.93
C ALA A 225 -8.28 -10.70 4.25
N GLN A 226 -8.64 -10.78 5.53
CA GLN A 226 -9.97 -11.20 5.97
C GLN A 226 -11.07 -10.29 5.40
N TYR A 227 -10.86 -8.97 5.48
CA TYR A 227 -11.80 -8.00 4.90
C TYR A 227 -11.94 -8.15 3.38
N LEU A 228 -10.82 -8.32 2.65
CA LEU A 228 -10.84 -8.56 1.21
C LEU A 228 -11.63 -9.83 0.86
N ASN A 229 -11.52 -10.88 1.68
CA ASN A 229 -12.22 -12.14 1.45
C ASN A 229 -13.75 -11.97 1.63
N GLU A 230 -14.19 -11.18 2.61
CA GLU A 230 -15.60 -10.85 2.82
C GLU A 230 -16.16 -9.97 1.69
N GLU A 231 -15.35 -9.01 1.23
CA GLU A 231 -15.75 -8.01 0.25
C GLU A 231 -15.46 -8.41 -1.21
N GLN A 232 -14.94 -9.62 -1.45
CA GLN A 232 -14.49 -10.07 -2.78
C GLN A 232 -15.58 -10.00 -3.87
N TYR A 233 -16.86 -10.03 -3.48
CA TYR A 233 -18.03 -9.94 -4.38
C TYR A 233 -18.66 -8.55 -4.46
N ASN A 234 -18.06 -7.58 -3.78
CA ASN A 234 -18.45 -6.18 -3.76
C ASN A 234 -17.44 -5.34 -4.54
N LEU A 235 -17.84 -4.11 -4.86
CA LEU A 235 -16.97 -3.15 -5.54
C LEU A 235 -16.01 -2.50 -4.51
N PRO A 236 -14.76 -2.17 -4.89
CA PRO A 236 -14.17 -2.35 -6.22
C PRO A 236 -13.56 -3.75 -6.46
N TRP A 237 -13.47 -4.58 -5.42
CA TRP A 237 -12.69 -5.82 -5.38
C TRP A 237 -13.06 -6.81 -6.48
N TYR A 238 -14.35 -6.99 -6.75
CA TYR A 238 -14.84 -7.93 -7.76
C TYR A 238 -14.45 -7.56 -9.19
N THR A 239 -14.47 -6.27 -9.53
CA THR A 239 -14.36 -5.78 -10.92
C THR A 239 -12.96 -5.28 -11.27
N HIS A 240 -12.20 -4.81 -10.29
CA HIS A 240 -10.90 -4.19 -10.52
C HIS A 240 -9.78 -5.11 -10.04
N SER A 241 -8.82 -5.38 -10.93
CA SER A 241 -7.57 -6.05 -10.57
C SER A 241 -6.58 -5.13 -9.87
N CYS A 242 -6.89 -3.84 -9.73
CA CYS A 242 -6.01 -2.85 -9.14
C CYS A 242 -6.87 -1.85 -8.35
N VAL A 243 -6.64 -1.79 -7.05
CA VAL A 243 -7.35 -0.90 -6.14
C VAL A 243 -6.38 0.15 -5.62
N LEU A 244 -6.73 1.40 -5.85
CA LEU A 244 -5.95 2.56 -5.44
C LEU A 244 -6.29 2.96 -4.02
N MET A 245 -5.25 3.31 -3.27
CA MET A 245 -5.31 3.72 -1.88
C MET A 245 -4.77 5.16 -1.79
N PRO A 246 -5.57 6.14 -1.34
CA PRO A 246 -5.09 7.50 -1.12
C PRO A 246 -3.99 7.47 -0.08
N ARG A 247 -2.99 8.32 -0.30
CA ARG A 247 -1.92 8.54 0.66
C ARG A 247 -2.32 9.67 1.61
N VAL A 248 -1.91 9.61 2.87
CA VAL A 248 -2.05 10.67 3.87
C VAL A 248 -0.68 10.91 4.49
N LEU A 249 -0.17 12.13 4.41
CA LEU A 249 1.10 12.48 5.04
C LEU A 249 0.91 12.64 6.55
N VAL A 250 1.75 11.96 7.33
CA VAL A 250 1.73 11.93 8.81
C VAL A 250 3.08 12.41 9.36
N SER A 251 3.09 13.25 10.39
CA SER A 251 4.29 13.76 11.06
C SER A 251 4.04 13.99 12.56
N ASP A 252 5.09 14.43 13.26
CA ASP A 252 5.17 14.89 14.65
C ASP A 252 4.55 16.26 14.95
N GLY A 253 3.76 16.85 14.05
CA GLY A 253 3.54 18.30 13.91
C GLY A 253 3.23 19.24 15.10
N VAL A 254 3.23 18.82 16.38
CA VAL A 254 3.58 19.59 17.60
C VAL A 254 4.04 18.58 18.67
N ASP A 255 4.92 18.96 19.62
CA ASP A 255 5.27 18.20 20.83
C ASP A 255 4.02 17.64 21.54
N GLU A 256 3.67 16.39 21.25
CA GLU A 256 2.63 15.69 21.97
C GLU A 256 3.21 15.21 23.31
N LYS A 257 2.43 15.34 24.38
CA LYS A 257 2.88 14.90 25.70
C LYS A 257 3.22 13.42 25.67
N GLN A 258 4.32 13.05 26.32
CA GLN A 258 4.81 11.68 26.37
C GLN A 258 3.75 10.70 26.88
N GLU A 259 2.86 11.11 27.80
CA GLU A 259 1.75 10.25 28.27
C GLU A 259 0.78 9.88 27.14
N THR A 260 0.53 10.82 26.21
CA THR A 260 -0.37 10.58 25.06
C THR A 260 0.30 9.67 24.03
N ILE A 261 1.61 9.82 23.85
CA ILE A 261 2.43 8.96 22.99
C ILE A 261 2.52 7.54 23.55
N ASN A 262 2.65 7.38 24.87
CA ASN A 262 2.75 6.07 25.53
C ASN A 262 1.41 5.39 25.82
N LYS A 263 0.29 6.05 25.51
CA LYS A 263 -1.05 5.47 25.70
C LYS A 263 -1.19 4.12 24.97
N ASP A 264 -1.82 3.13 25.57
CA ASP A 264 -2.10 1.83 24.93
C ASP A 264 -0.85 1.07 24.44
N MET A 265 0.35 1.40 24.96
CA MET A 265 1.57 0.68 24.65
C MET A 265 1.64 -0.66 25.42
N PRO A 266 2.02 -1.76 24.75
CA PRO A 266 2.26 -3.02 25.44
C PRO A 266 3.40 -2.89 26.47
N ILE A 267 3.30 -3.62 27.58
CA ILE A 267 4.31 -3.60 28.65
C ILE A 267 5.68 -4.03 28.10
N GLY A 268 6.70 -3.20 28.32
CA GLY A 268 8.07 -3.43 27.85
C GLY A 268 8.41 -2.74 26.52
N PHE A 269 7.45 -2.05 25.90
CA PHE A 269 7.66 -1.33 24.64
C PHE A 269 7.68 0.18 24.85
N ASN A 270 8.55 0.89 24.12
CA ASN A 270 8.64 2.35 24.13
C ASN A 270 8.08 2.93 22.83
N ALA A 271 7.04 3.74 22.91
CA ALA A 271 6.38 4.34 21.75
C ALA A 271 7.32 5.20 20.89
N THR A 272 8.35 5.81 21.47
CA THR A 272 9.27 6.68 20.70
C THR A 272 10.13 5.92 19.69
N HIS A 273 10.22 4.59 19.82
CA HIS A 273 10.94 3.73 18.89
C HIS A 273 10.12 3.39 17.62
N TYR A 274 8.83 3.76 17.59
CA TYR A 274 7.90 3.40 16.53
C TYR A 274 7.34 4.65 15.86
N GLU A 275 7.54 4.80 14.56
CA GLU A 275 7.00 5.93 13.80
C GLU A 275 5.48 5.96 13.86
N THR A 276 4.85 4.79 13.81
CA THR A 276 3.40 4.66 13.88
C THR A 276 2.81 5.06 15.24
N MET A 277 3.61 5.07 16.31
CA MET A 277 3.18 5.51 17.64
C MET A 277 3.56 6.96 17.91
N LYS A 278 4.75 7.37 17.45
CA LYS A 278 5.29 8.72 17.61
C LYS A 278 4.54 9.75 16.75
N TYR A 279 4.37 9.46 15.47
CA TYR A 279 3.82 10.41 14.50
C TYR A 279 2.34 10.14 14.30
N ARG A 280 1.50 11.08 14.71
CA ARG A 280 0.04 10.88 14.75
C ARG A 280 -0.71 11.95 14.00
N ARG A 281 -0.05 13.05 13.65
CA ARG A 281 -0.71 14.21 13.08
C ARG A 281 -0.68 14.15 11.57
N HIS A 282 -1.83 14.40 10.96
CA HIS A 282 -1.92 14.61 9.52
C HIS A 282 -2.59 15.95 9.20
N GLY A 283 -2.21 16.51 8.05
CA GLY A 283 -2.84 17.68 7.47
C GLY A 283 -4.18 17.38 6.79
N ASN A 284 -4.57 18.23 5.86
CA ASN A 284 -5.79 18.04 5.07
C ASN A 284 -5.66 16.81 4.15
N VAL A 285 -6.47 15.77 4.39
CA VAL A 285 -6.48 14.50 3.65
C VAL A 285 -6.88 14.64 2.17
N ASN A 286 -7.46 15.75 1.74
CA ASN A 286 -7.76 16.01 0.32
C ASN A 286 -6.70 16.85 -0.39
N LEU A 287 -5.72 17.39 0.34
CA LEU A 287 -4.73 18.26 -0.27
C LEU A 287 -3.64 17.41 -0.93
N ARG A 288 -3.72 17.30 -2.26
CA ARG A 288 -2.77 16.52 -3.06
C ARG A 288 -1.33 17.01 -2.94
N ALA A 289 -1.11 18.32 -2.76
CA ALA A 289 0.23 18.89 -2.61
C ALA A 289 1.04 18.20 -1.49
N GLY A 290 0.40 17.92 -0.35
CA GLY A 290 1.03 17.24 0.79
C GLY A 290 0.94 15.72 0.73
N ASN A 291 -0.22 15.20 0.33
CA ASN A 291 -0.47 13.77 0.32
C ASN A 291 0.15 13.04 -0.87
N LYS A 292 0.65 13.76 -1.88
CA LYS A 292 1.25 13.20 -3.11
C LYS A 292 0.33 12.14 -3.76
N TRP A 293 0.91 11.19 -4.49
CA TRP A 293 0.17 10.18 -5.23
C TRP A 293 -0.21 8.98 -4.36
N GLY A 294 -1.34 8.35 -4.67
CA GLY A 294 -1.79 7.14 -4.00
C GLY A 294 -0.86 5.94 -4.25
N LYS A 295 -1.15 4.86 -3.55
CA LYS A 295 -0.52 3.54 -3.72
C LYS A 295 -1.55 2.51 -4.17
N VAL A 296 -1.11 1.31 -4.47
CA VAL A 296 -1.99 0.28 -5.04
C VAL A 296 -1.83 -1.07 -4.37
N ILE A 297 -2.94 -1.80 -4.34
CA ILE A 297 -2.99 -3.24 -4.13
C ILE A 297 -3.54 -3.89 -5.40
N ILE A 298 -2.90 -4.95 -5.87
CA ILE A 298 -3.13 -5.53 -7.20
C ILE A 298 -3.46 -7.00 -7.05
N ASP A 299 -4.56 -7.44 -7.64
CA ASP A 299 -4.84 -8.85 -7.87
C ASP A 299 -4.12 -9.30 -9.14
N VAL A 300 -2.93 -9.86 -8.96
CA VAL A 300 -2.05 -10.23 -10.08
C VAL A 300 -2.57 -11.42 -10.88
N GLN A 301 -3.44 -12.27 -10.29
CA GLN A 301 -4.07 -13.39 -11.00
C GLN A 301 -5.04 -12.90 -12.08
N ARG A 302 -5.70 -11.75 -11.84
CA ARG A 302 -6.59 -11.10 -12.82
C ARG A 302 -5.87 -10.24 -13.85
N VAL A 303 -4.57 -10.02 -13.72
CA VAL A 303 -3.78 -9.30 -14.72
C VAL A 303 -3.35 -10.30 -15.80
N PRO A 304 -3.43 -10.02 -17.11
CA PRO A 304 -2.85 -10.90 -18.12
C PRO A 304 -1.31 -10.93 -18.07
N LYS A 305 -0.67 -12.11 -18.20
CA LYS A 305 0.81 -12.26 -18.17
C LYS A 305 1.53 -11.28 -19.11
N LYS A 306 0.97 -11.05 -20.31
CA LYS A 306 1.54 -10.12 -21.30
C LYS A 306 1.72 -8.70 -20.79
N ILE A 307 0.87 -8.23 -19.86
CA ILE A 307 0.99 -6.88 -19.29
C ILE A 307 2.17 -6.81 -18.31
N LEU A 308 2.43 -7.90 -17.57
CA LEU A 308 3.50 -7.98 -16.56
C LEU A 308 4.90 -8.24 -17.16
N ARG A 309 4.99 -8.50 -18.47
CA ARG A 309 6.26 -8.73 -19.18
C ARG A 309 7.02 -7.45 -19.50
N HIS A 310 6.35 -6.30 -19.45
CA HIS A 310 6.94 -5.02 -19.79
C HIS A 310 7.11 -4.18 -18.52
N PRO A 311 8.24 -3.45 -18.38
CA PRO A 311 8.42 -2.51 -17.28
C PRO A 311 7.21 -1.61 -17.12
N ILE A 312 6.77 -1.43 -15.88
CA ILE A 312 5.63 -0.54 -15.61
C ILE A 312 6.07 0.90 -15.87
N GLY A 313 5.15 1.77 -16.30
CA GLY A 313 5.49 3.18 -16.57
C GLY A 313 5.49 4.07 -15.34
N ASN A 314 4.71 3.71 -14.31
CA ASN A 314 4.51 4.52 -13.11
C ASN A 314 4.08 3.62 -11.95
N ILE A 315 4.77 3.70 -10.82
CA ILE A 315 4.50 2.86 -9.64
C ILE A 315 3.13 3.12 -8.99
N HIS A 316 2.63 4.35 -9.12
CA HIS A 316 1.35 4.76 -8.58
C HIS A 316 0.19 4.35 -9.50
N ARG A 317 0.50 3.91 -10.74
CA ARG A 317 -0.46 3.37 -11.71
C ARG A 317 0.24 2.30 -12.57
N PRO A 318 0.65 1.17 -11.97
CA PRO A 318 1.53 0.20 -12.62
C PRO A 318 0.88 -0.47 -13.83
N LEU A 319 -0.46 -0.58 -13.82
CA LEU A 319 -1.23 -1.14 -14.92
C LEU A 319 -2.11 -0.05 -15.54
N LYS A 320 -1.56 0.76 -16.47
CA LYS A 320 -2.26 1.93 -17.04
C LYS A 320 -3.70 1.64 -17.50
N THR A 321 -3.95 0.47 -18.09
CA THR A 321 -5.28 0.07 -18.59
C THR A 321 -6.19 -0.60 -17.57
N ARG A 322 -5.73 -0.85 -16.34
CA ARG A 322 -6.46 -1.61 -15.30
C ARG A 322 -6.57 -0.87 -13.97
N CYS A 323 -5.58 -0.07 -13.61
CA CYS A 323 -5.61 0.82 -12.47
C CYS A 323 -6.34 2.11 -12.85
N GLN A 324 -7.18 2.60 -11.92
CA GLN A 324 -7.77 3.94 -12.03
C GLN A 324 -6.66 5.02 -11.99
N LYS A 325 -7.04 6.30 -12.05
CA LYS A 325 -6.07 7.42 -11.96
C LYS A 325 -5.41 7.44 -10.58
N ALA A 326 -4.10 7.74 -10.52
CA ALA A 326 -3.25 7.63 -9.31
C ALA A 326 -3.62 8.56 -8.13
N SER A 327 -4.71 9.33 -8.22
CA SER A 327 -5.22 10.19 -7.16
C SER A 327 -6.65 9.75 -6.79
N PRO A 328 -6.80 8.65 -6.02
CA PRO A 328 -8.12 8.22 -5.57
C PRO A 328 -8.70 9.24 -4.59
N CYS A 329 -10.00 9.49 -4.67
CA CYS A 329 -10.66 10.36 -3.70
C CYS A 329 -10.65 9.73 -2.31
N PHE A 330 -10.11 10.46 -1.32
CA PHE A 330 -10.01 10.00 0.06
C PHE A 330 -11.35 9.47 0.60
N LYS A 331 -12.44 10.23 0.44
CA LYS A 331 -13.77 9.86 0.96
C LYS A 331 -14.36 8.59 0.34
N LYS A 332 -13.91 8.21 -0.86
CA LYS A 332 -14.43 7.07 -1.61
C LYS A 332 -13.57 5.82 -1.47
N SER A 333 -12.43 5.91 -0.78
CA SER A 333 -11.55 4.75 -0.62
C SER A 333 -11.86 3.98 0.66
N LEU A 334 -11.79 2.65 0.58
CA LEU A 334 -11.95 1.74 1.74
C LEU A 334 -10.64 1.53 2.50
N LEU A 335 -9.52 1.59 1.79
CA LEU A 335 -8.17 1.54 2.35
C LEU A 335 -7.48 2.88 2.14
N ARG A 336 -6.45 3.17 2.92
CA ARG A 336 -5.55 4.31 2.73
C ARG A 336 -4.14 3.91 3.13
N VAL A 337 -3.18 4.77 2.79
CA VAL A 337 -1.78 4.61 3.17
C VAL A 337 -1.34 5.84 3.96
N ASN A 338 -0.89 5.65 5.19
CA ASN A 338 -0.22 6.70 5.94
C ASN A 338 1.26 6.75 5.52
N HIS A 339 1.75 7.91 5.11
CA HIS A 339 3.13 8.15 4.71
C HIS A 339 3.83 8.99 5.78
N TYR A 340 4.82 8.41 6.44
CA TYR A 340 5.44 8.97 7.63
C TYR A 340 6.65 9.84 7.28
N LEU A 341 6.49 11.14 7.51
CA LEU A 341 7.57 12.12 7.46
C LEU A 341 8.38 12.01 8.76
N PRO A 342 9.69 11.69 8.68
CA PRO A 342 10.54 11.65 9.88
C PRO A 342 10.84 13.06 10.40
N SER A 343 11.59 13.14 11.51
CA SER A 343 12.18 14.41 11.95
C SER A 343 13.11 14.98 10.87
N LEU A 344 13.40 16.28 10.92
CA LEU A 344 14.30 16.92 9.97
C LEU A 344 15.68 16.24 9.93
N SER A 345 16.25 15.90 11.08
CA SER A 345 17.56 15.23 11.17
C SER A 345 17.57 13.89 10.43
N GLU A 346 16.56 13.06 10.68
CA GLU A 346 16.38 11.77 10.00
C GLU A 346 16.03 11.94 8.52
N TYR A 347 15.30 12.99 8.16
CA TYR A 347 15.00 13.34 6.78
C TYR A 347 16.29 13.67 6.01
N MET A 348 17.15 14.53 6.58
CA MET A 348 18.40 14.96 5.94
C MET A 348 19.50 13.89 5.95
N ASN A 349 19.47 12.96 6.90
CA ASN A 349 20.48 11.88 6.96
C ASN A 349 20.42 10.88 5.78
N LYS A 350 19.35 10.86 4.99
CA LYS A 350 19.30 9.98 3.81
C LYS A 350 19.95 10.65 2.60
N SER A 351 20.88 9.94 1.96
CA SER A 351 21.46 10.33 0.67
C SER A 351 20.45 10.16 -0.47
N ASP A 352 19.61 11.17 -0.64
CA ASP A 352 18.60 11.26 -1.69
C ASP A 352 18.54 12.71 -2.19
N GLY A 353 19.00 12.95 -3.42
CA GLY A 353 19.06 14.29 -4.01
C GLY A 353 17.71 15.00 -4.17
N ARG A 354 16.60 14.31 -3.90
CA ARG A 354 15.25 14.91 -3.81
C ARG A 354 14.98 15.56 -2.45
N ARG A 355 15.86 15.40 -1.47
CA ARG A 355 15.68 15.91 -0.11
C ARG A 355 16.44 17.22 0.05
N SER A 356 15.72 18.22 0.52
CA SER A 356 16.26 19.53 0.88
C SER A 356 15.49 20.08 2.07
N LEU A 357 16.06 21.08 2.75
CA LEU A 357 15.36 21.80 3.81
C LEU A 357 14.05 22.42 3.30
N ASP A 358 14.06 22.99 2.09
CA ASP A 358 12.86 23.56 1.47
C ASP A 358 11.78 22.50 1.21
N ALA A 359 12.16 21.34 0.67
CA ALA A 359 11.23 20.25 0.44
C ALA A 359 10.67 19.69 1.76
N TYR A 360 11.46 19.70 2.84
CA TYR A 360 10.99 19.34 4.18
C TYR A 360 10.00 20.38 4.71
N ASN A 361 10.34 21.67 4.62
CA ASN A 361 9.50 22.76 5.09
C ASN A 361 8.17 22.85 4.33
N GLU A 362 8.17 22.61 3.01
CA GLU A 362 6.94 22.49 2.20
C GLU A 362 6.04 21.39 2.77
N LYS A 363 6.62 20.23 3.12
CA LYS A 363 5.87 19.12 3.69
C LYS A 363 5.33 19.44 5.07
N ILE A 364 6.14 20.05 5.94
CA ILE A 364 5.72 20.41 7.30
C ILE A 364 4.65 21.50 7.31
N ALA A 365 4.66 22.42 6.34
CA ALA A 365 3.65 23.46 6.21
C ALA A 365 2.22 22.87 6.09
N HIS A 366 2.06 21.63 5.62
CA HIS A 366 0.75 20.96 5.56
C HIS A 366 0.14 20.61 6.92
N PHE A 367 0.94 20.58 7.98
CA PHE A 367 0.48 20.32 9.35
C PHE A 367 0.21 21.61 10.12
N ASN A 368 0.61 22.77 9.58
CA ASN A 368 0.34 24.07 10.20
C ASN A 368 -1.05 24.55 9.81
N GLY A 369 -2.02 24.43 10.74
CA GLY A 369 -3.30 25.12 10.62
C GLY A 369 -4.51 24.33 11.10
N LYS A 370 -5.70 24.90 10.86
CA LYS A 370 -7.01 24.41 11.35
C LYS A 370 -7.38 22.98 10.93
N TYR A 371 -6.63 22.39 10.00
CA TYR A 371 -6.86 21.05 9.45
C TYR A 371 -5.96 19.97 10.06
N ALA A 372 -5.01 20.34 10.92
CA ALA A 372 -4.22 19.37 11.67
C ALA A 372 -5.12 18.51 12.56
N ARG A 373 -4.96 17.19 12.45
CA ARG A 373 -5.71 16.21 13.24
C ARG A 373 -4.77 15.09 13.66
N SER A 374 -4.91 14.63 14.90
CA SER A 374 -4.28 13.38 15.34
C SER A 374 -5.15 12.19 14.92
N ASP A 375 -4.51 11.09 14.56
CA ASP A 375 -5.14 9.87 14.09
C ASP A 375 -4.51 8.63 14.74
N ASP A 376 -5.30 7.97 15.57
CA ASP A 376 -4.87 6.80 16.35
C ASP A 376 -5.23 5.47 15.71
N ASN A 377 -5.81 5.46 14.50
CA ASN A 377 -6.29 4.23 13.88
C ASN A 377 -5.18 3.21 13.60
N VAL A 378 -3.92 3.65 13.54
CA VAL A 378 -2.77 2.76 13.34
C VAL A 378 -2.44 1.96 14.60
N ARG A 379 -2.51 2.58 15.78
CA ARG A 379 -1.87 2.15 17.03
C ARG A 379 -2.20 0.75 17.53
N PRO A 380 -3.43 0.21 17.37
CA PRO A 380 -3.75 -1.12 17.88
C PRO A 380 -2.89 -2.26 17.31
N TRP A 381 -2.16 -2.02 16.21
CA TRP A 381 -1.35 -3.05 15.56
C TRP A 381 -0.29 -3.66 16.47
N LEU A 382 0.36 -2.87 17.34
CA LEU A 382 1.52 -3.36 18.11
C LEU A 382 1.09 -4.32 19.21
N GLN A 383 0.01 -4.01 19.93
CA GLN A 383 -0.57 -4.96 20.88
C GLN A 383 -0.99 -6.24 20.16
N LYS A 384 -1.65 -6.13 19.01
CA LYS A 384 -2.04 -7.30 18.22
C LYS A 384 -0.83 -8.13 17.77
N PHE A 385 0.28 -7.47 17.42
CA PHE A 385 1.52 -8.14 17.06
C PHE A 385 2.11 -8.90 18.26
N VAL A 386 2.23 -8.25 19.41
CA VAL A 386 2.68 -8.87 20.67
C VAL A 386 1.81 -10.06 21.05
N ASP A 387 0.48 -9.94 20.92
CA ASP A 387 -0.44 -11.05 21.17
C ASP A 387 -0.23 -12.23 20.20
N THR A 388 0.25 -11.95 18.98
CA THR A 388 0.43 -12.96 17.92
C THR A 388 1.75 -13.70 18.06
N VAL A 389 2.84 -13.02 18.39
CA VAL A 389 4.19 -13.62 18.41
C VAL A 389 4.77 -13.77 19.82
N GLY A 390 4.05 -13.34 20.85
CA GLY A 390 4.57 -13.23 22.22
C GLY A 390 5.47 -12.01 22.41
N LYS A 391 5.69 -11.63 23.67
CA LYS A 391 6.50 -10.45 24.02
C LYS A 391 7.96 -10.60 23.58
N GLU A 392 8.55 -11.76 23.86
CA GLU A 392 9.94 -12.09 23.57
C GLU A 392 10.17 -12.14 22.05
N GLY A 393 9.27 -12.83 21.31
CA GLY A 393 9.32 -12.88 19.85
C GLY A 393 9.13 -11.50 19.22
N ALA A 394 8.26 -10.66 19.79
CA ALA A 394 8.08 -9.29 19.31
C ALA A 394 9.35 -8.45 19.51
N HIS A 395 10.02 -8.55 20.66
CA HIS A 395 11.32 -7.91 20.88
C HIS A 395 12.37 -8.41 19.89
N GLU A 396 12.49 -9.73 19.70
CA GLU A 396 13.47 -10.30 18.78
C GLU A 396 13.29 -9.79 17.34
N LEU A 397 12.04 -9.77 16.85
CA LEU A 397 11.71 -9.45 15.48
C LEU A 397 11.81 -7.94 15.16
N ILE A 398 11.43 -7.09 16.10
CA ILE A 398 11.38 -5.63 15.91
C ILE A 398 12.68 -4.93 16.30
N THR A 399 13.40 -5.44 17.30
CA THR A 399 14.57 -4.73 17.82
C THR A 399 15.61 -4.57 16.73
N HIS A 400 16.05 -3.33 16.52
CA HIS A 400 17.27 -3.09 15.78
C HIS A 400 18.37 -3.85 16.49
N LEU A 401 18.92 -4.87 15.84
CA LEU A 401 20.27 -5.27 16.20
C LEU A 401 21.08 -4.01 15.88
N GLN A 402 21.45 -3.27 16.92
CA GLN A 402 22.57 -2.37 16.81
C GLN A 402 23.66 -3.29 16.30
N ALA A 403 24.07 -3.11 15.05
CA ALA A 403 25.24 -3.79 14.55
C ALA A 403 26.30 -3.49 15.60
N HIS A 404 26.75 -4.52 16.32
CA HIS A 404 27.94 -4.40 17.14
C HIS A 404 28.95 -3.79 16.18
N LYS A 405 29.38 -2.55 16.46
CA LYS A 405 30.52 -1.95 15.77
C LYS A 405 31.71 -2.83 16.14
N THR A 406 31.90 -3.89 15.37
CA THR A 406 33.13 -4.69 15.35
C THR A 406 34.16 -3.94 14.54
#